data_AF-L2FQJ2-F1
#
_entry.id   AF-L2FQJ2-F1
#
_cell.length_a   1.000
_cell.length_b   1.000
_cell.length_c   1.000
_cell.angle_alpha   90.00
_cell.angle_beta   90.00
_cell.angle_gamma   90.00
#
_symmetry.space_group_name_H-M   'P 1'
#
loop_
_entity.id
_entity.type
_entity.pdbx_description
1 polymer ?
#
loop_
_entity_poly.entity_id
_entity_poly.type
_entity_poly.pdbx_seq_one_letter_code
_entity_poly.pdbx_strand_id
1 'polypeptide(L)'
;MAPKRKAEPQQRPAEGRSDSKRLKAGRAQNAVRQSVLLQYYDNAQNLREYLLSRLPSSSRLRRKKIASIGLSRTSLAKEALPAEADLSKLLDSTLIVNFVIWQLFSSNQSGGWPRHLLCDGFRRYAQNAGNPREPRNGEWPSGLYPVHPNHFVQTLKASPWPQLLMLLGKSGEQIMIDLLIDTAIFLPAQAGVGNMYQLSGTPMFAADTARWEPAAAQKPAKDSNLEDERLASELPFMRNRMLYARAALTGRGTVHYGFRHIHVLSRCPRVTDSAQADPDQKTRLDQSNEQNTLKVMMYIFPRQFGLHNVFNSKVDHLKTAQKLPDYTLREEEINSLFKDQKIRTPKRLRGDVKRLVEHLQSLRGRCAYAELLRHHCPSAIDGTTRKSAHKKPAKPSGTQLSLPPASRSAVTTKHRHKARQQAPSIPTIKFDAVTDLATPTPHVSAFCRAVLARLIPNEFWGSGPDQAHNRDLVFKRVDHFVRLRRFESMSLEEVTDGIKVTAMDWLAPPKLKGMKTSQSDMKKRVSLLCF
;
A
#
# COMPACT_ATOMS: atom_id res chain seq x y z
N MET A 1 -6.05 -100.40 -28.91
CA MET A 1 -5.40 -99.79 -30.09
C MET A 1 -4.84 -98.43 -29.69
N ALA A 2 -3.75 -97.99 -30.31
CA ALA A 2 -3.05 -96.72 -30.04
C ALA A 2 -3.52 -95.61 -31.03
N PRO A 3 -2.94 -94.38 -31.13
CA PRO A 3 -1.82 -93.78 -30.38
C PRO A 3 -1.86 -92.23 -30.14
N LYS A 4 -0.79 -91.68 -29.50
CA LYS A 4 -0.19 -90.32 -29.67
C LYS A 4 -0.99 -89.06 -29.22
N ARG A 5 -0.38 -87.87 -28.99
CA ARG A 5 0.89 -87.41 -28.32
C ARG A 5 1.03 -85.88 -28.50
N LYS A 6 1.47 -85.14 -27.46
CA LYS A 6 2.10 -83.77 -27.50
C LYS A 6 1.21 -82.58 -27.94
N ALA A 7 1.40 -81.34 -27.48
CA ALA A 7 2.25 -80.79 -26.40
C ALA A 7 1.72 -79.43 -25.87
N GLU A 8 2.16 -79.07 -24.66
CA GLU A 8 2.20 -77.72 -24.04
C GLU A 8 3.23 -76.78 -24.74
N PRO A 9 3.43 -75.48 -24.35
CA PRO A 9 2.92 -74.75 -23.16
C PRO A 9 2.39 -73.30 -23.40
N GLN A 10 1.75 -72.69 -22.39
CA GLN A 10 2.21 -71.47 -21.67
C GLN A 10 1.10 -70.68 -20.91
N GLN A 11 1.45 -70.33 -19.65
CA GLN A 11 1.03 -69.14 -18.88
C GLN A 11 -0.44 -68.96 -18.41
N ARG A 12 -0.72 -69.59 -17.25
CA ARG A 12 -1.47 -69.00 -16.11
C ARG A 12 -0.53 -68.05 -15.31
N PRO A 13 -0.97 -67.25 -14.29
CA PRO A 13 -2.23 -67.30 -13.51
C PRO A 13 -3.06 -65.99 -13.50
N ALA A 14 -4.39 -66.06 -13.64
CA ALA A 14 -5.41 -66.44 -12.66
C ALA A 14 -5.98 -65.24 -11.86
N GLU A 15 -7.20 -64.86 -12.23
CA GLU A 15 -8.04 -63.96 -11.44
C GLU A 15 -8.44 -64.66 -10.12
N GLY A 16 -7.95 -64.14 -9.00
CA GLY A 16 -8.23 -64.64 -7.65
C GLY A 16 -9.09 -63.67 -6.86
N ARG A 17 -10.41 -63.72 -7.08
CA ARG A 17 -11.40 -62.90 -6.35
C ARG A 17 -11.71 -63.52 -4.98
N SER A 18 -11.27 -62.90 -3.88
CA SER A 18 -11.82 -63.20 -2.55
C SER A 18 -11.75 -62.04 -1.56
N ASP A 19 -12.79 -62.00 -0.73
CA ASP A 19 -13.22 -60.98 0.21
C ASP A 19 -12.19 -60.39 1.18
N SER A 20 -12.45 -59.14 1.59
CA SER A 20 -12.32 -58.83 3.02
C SER A 20 -13.34 -57.82 3.55
N LYS A 21 -14.10 -58.30 4.53
CA LYS A 21 -15.15 -57.62 5.29
C LYS A 21 -14.67 -56.28 5.85
N ARG A 22 -15.43 -55.23 5.57
CA ARG A 22 -15.25 -53.86 6.09
C ARG A 22 -15.51 -53.83 7.61
N LEU A 23 -14.47 -54.06 8.41
CA LEU A 23 -14.53 -53.98 9.87
C LEU A 23 -14.90 -52.56 10.32
N LYS A 24 -16.13 -52.39 10.85
CA LYS A 24 -16.54 -51.19 11.59
C LYS A 24 -15.75 -51.14 12.90
N ALA A 25 -14.95 -50.08 13.09
CA ALA A 25 -14.30 -49.79 14.36
C ALA A 25 -14.60 -48.34 14.80
N GLY A 26 -15.11 -48.18 16.02
CA GLY A 26 -15.22 -46.96 16.82
C GLY A 26 -15.23 -45.61 16.11
N ARG A 27 -16.43 -45.12 15.73
CA ARG A 27 -16.64 -43.70 15.36
C ARG A 27 -16.63 -42.82 16.62
N ALA A 28 -15.45 -42.57 17.18
CA ALA A 28 -15.27 -41.67 18.32
C ALA A 28 -15.76 -40.25 17.98
N GLN A 29 -16.51 -39.64 18.90
CA GLN A 29 -17.32 -38.44 18.68
C GLN A 29 -16.50 -37.14 18.69
N ASN A 30 -15.56 -36.97 17.77
CA ASN A 30 -14.83 -35.70 17.57
C ASN A 30 -14.99 -35.12 16.15
N ALA A 31 -16.02 -35.54 15.43
CA ALA A 31 -16.31 -35.09 14.07
C ALA A 31 -17.10 -33.77 14.01
N VAL A 32 -16.70 -32.76 14.79
CA VAL A 32 -16.87 -31.38 14.33
C VAL A 32 -15.85 -31.19 13.21
N ARG A 33 -16.25 -31.51 11.98
CA ARG A 33 -15.52 -31.04 10.79
C ARG A 33 -15.52 -29.53 10.88
N GLN A 34 -14.39 -28.93 11.22
CA GLN A 34 -14.28 -27.49 11.41
C GLN A 34 -14.53 -26.81 10.07
N SER A 35 -15.74 -26.28 9.92
CA SER A 35 -16.24 -25.65 8.69
C SER A 35 -15.30 -24.54 8.22
N VAL A 36 -14.71 -23.81 9.16
CA VAL A 36 -13.72 -22.76 8.89
C VAL A 36 -12.46 -23.33 8.23
N LEU A 37 -11.83 -24.39 8.75
CA LEU A 37 -10.61 -24.94 8.12
C LEU A 37 -10.87 -25.46 6.70
N LEU A 38 -12.06 -25.98 6.42
CA LEU A 38 -12.49 -26.40 5.08
C LEU A 38 -12.77 -25.23 4.11
N GLN A 39 -12.77 -23.97 4.58
CA GLN A 39 -12.80 -22.78 3.72
C GLN A 39 -11.39 -22.38 3.24
N TYR A 40 -10.34 -22.75 3.97
CA TYR A 40 -8.94 -22.37 3.69
C TYR A 40 -8.06 -23.52 3.17
N TYR A 41 -8.47 -24.78 3.38
CA TYR A 41 -7.70 -25.96 3.00
C TYR A 41 -8.59 -27.02 2.36
N ASP A 42 -8.26 -27.45 1.13
CA ASP A 42 -9.01 -28.47 0.37
C ASP A 42 -9.09 -29.83 1.10
N ASN A 43 -8.08 -30.13 1.92
CA ASN A 43 -7.93 -31.41 2.61
C ASN A 43 -7.68 -31.22 4.11
N ALA A 44 -8.75 -31.19 4.91
CA ALA A 44 -8.65 -31.28 6.37
C ALA A 44 -8.71 -32.76 6.81
N GLN A 45 -7.59 -33.29 7.29
CA GLN A 45 -7.45 -34.65 7.84
C GLN A 45 -6.80 -34.58 9.22
N ASN A 46 -7.03 -35.58 10.08
CA ASN A 46 -6.29 -35.64 11.35
C ASN A 46 -4.88 -36.23 11.15
N LEU A 47 -3.97 -35.92 12.08
CA LEU A 47 -2.57 -36.36 12.01
C LEU A 47 -2.42 -37.89 11.89
N ARG A 48 -3.33 -38.68 12.49
CA ARG A 48 -3.29 -40.15 12.37
C ARG A 48 -3.63 -40.60 10.94
N GLU A 49 -4.61 -39.99 10.29
CA GLU A 49 -4.97 -40.27 8.89
C GLU A 49 -3.83 -39.91 7.93
N TYR A 50 -3.25 -38.72 8.07
CA TYR A 50 -2.12 -38.25 7.25
C TYR A 50 -0.91 -39.19 7.34
N LEU A 51 -0.51 -39.59 8.56
CA LEU A 51 0.63 -40.49 8.74
C LEU A 51 0.36 -41.90 8.19
N LEU A 52 -0.90 -42.38 8.27
CA LEU A 52 -1.29 -43.69 7.72
C LEU A 52 -1.39 -43.73 6.19
N SER A 53 -1.52 -42.58 5.51
CA SER A 53 -1.48 -42.45 4.05
C SER A 53 -0.07 -42.22 3.52
N ARG A 54 0.81 -41.53 4.26
CA ARG A 54 2.23 -41.33 3.89
C ARG A 54 3.13 -42.53 4.17
N LEU A 55 2.79 -43.41 5.11
CA LEU A 55 3.59 -44.60 5.41
C LEU A 55 3.42 -45.72 4.36
N PRO A 56 4.50 -46.34 3.85
CA PRO A 56 4.44 -47.45 2.90
C PRO A 56 3.59 -48.65 3.40
N SER A 57 2.88 -49.29 2.48
CA SER A 57 2.03 -50.46 2.77
C SER A 57 2.79 -51.67 3.35
N SER A 58 4.09 -51.75 3.09
CA SER A 58 5.04 -52.71 3.69
C SER A 58 5.25 -52.50 5.20
N SER A 59 5.05 -51.29 5.72
CA SER A 59 5.25 -50.93 7.15
C SER A 59 4.10 -51.39 8.06
N ARG A 60 3.60 -52.62 7.86
CA ARG A 60 2.38 -53.17 8.48
C ARG A 60 2.34 -53.02 10.00
N LEU A 61 3.42 -53.35 10.70
CA LEU A 61 3.51 -53.25 12.16
C LEU A 61 3.44 -51.79 12.66
N ARG A 62 4.10 -50.84 11.97
CA ARG A 62 4.05 -49.41 12.34
C ARG A 62 2.68 -48.81 12.07
N ARG A 63 2.06 -49.12 10.92
CA ARG A 63 0.68 -48.71 10.61
C ARG A 63 -0.31 -49.26 11.64
N LYS A 64 -0.16 -50.53 12.07
CA LYS A 64 -0.97 -51.10 13.16
C LYS A 64 -0.76 -50.35 14.49
N LYS A 65 0.50 -50.05 14.85
CA LYS A 65 0.85 -49.32 16.09
C LYS A 65 0.30 -47.88 16.10
N ILE A 66 0.42 -47.13 15.00
CA ILE A 66 -0.13 -45.77 14.85
C ILE A 66 -1.67 -45.78 14.89
N ALA A 67 -2.30 -46.79 14.28
CA ALA A 67 -3.74 -46.98 14.36
C ALA A 67 -4.22 -47.30 15.79
N SER A 68 -3.45 -48.06 16.59
CA SER A 68 -3.84 -48.49 17.94
C SER A 68 -3.45 -47.52 19.08
N ILE A 69 -2.55 -46.55 18.85
CA ILE A 69 -2.16 -45.58 19.87
C ILE A 69 -3.38 -44.76 20.32
N GLY A 70 -3.64 -44.77 21.64
CA GLY A 70 -4.80 -44.15 22.29
C GLY A 70 -6.05 -45.03 22.40
N LEU A 71 -6.04 -46.26 21.84
CA LEU A 71 -7.17 -47.20 21.90
C LEU A 71 -6.97 -48.37 22.89
N SER A 72 -5.79 -48.49 23.50
CA SER A 72 -5.46 -49.58 24.43
C SER A 72 -5.03 -49.02 25.80
N ARG A 73 -5.98 -48.91 26.74
CA ARG A 73 -5.70 -48.80 28.18
C ARG A 73 -5.82 -50.20 28.81
N THR A 74 -4.73 -50.95 28.87
CA THR A 74 -4.46 -52.01 29.87
C THR A 74 -3.03 -52.55 29.74
N SER A 75 -2.50 -53.09 30.84
CA SER A 75 -1.25 -53.87 31.03
C SER A 75 0.12 -53.19 30.81
N LEU A 76 0.61 -52.60 31.90
CA LEU A 76 1.92 -52.85 32.57
C LEU A 76 3.25 -52.90 31.78
N ALA A 77 4.13 -51.98 32.20
CA ALA A 77 5.57 -52.15 32.48
C ALA A 77 6.54 -52.68 31.39
N LYS A 78 7.41 -51.78 30.92
CA LYS A 78 8.86 -51.91 31.19
C LYS A 78 9.56 -50.56 31.10
N GLU A 79 10.27 -50.22 32.17
CA GLU A 79 11.22 -49.10 32.19
C GLU A 79 12.46 -49.45 31.37
N ALA A 80 13.03 -48.45 30.71
CA ALA A 80 14.35 -48.53 30.09
C ALA A 80 15.02 -47.15 30.05
N LEU A 81 15.86 -46.91 31.07
CA LEU A 81 17.11 -46.14 31.04
C LEU A 81 17.07 -44.69 30.48
N PRO A 82 16.94 -43.68 31.36
CA PRO A 82 17.04 -42.25 31.00
C PRO A 82 18.47 -41.71 31.22
N ALA A 83 19.27 -41.61 30.15
CA ALA A 83 20.48 -40.77 30.11
C ALA A 83 21.00 -40.55 28.67
N GLU A 84 21.30 -41.61 27.93
CA GLU A 84 21.96 -41.50 26.62
C GLU A 84 20.99 -41.47 25.43
N ALA A 85 19.81 -42.11 25.56
CA ALA A 85 18.76 -42.05 24.55
C ALA A 85 18.15 -40.64 24.38
N ASP A 86 18.22 -39.81 25.42
CA ASP A 86 17.65 -38.46 25.40
C ASP A 86 18.57 -37.42 24.73
N LEU A 87 19.89 -37.67 24.68
CA LEU A 87 20.82 -36.84 23.93
C LEU A 87 20.66 -37.05 22.41
N SER A 88 20.53 -38.30 21.94
CA SER A 88 20.21 -38.59 20.52
C SER A 88 18.85 -37.99 20.13
N LYS A 89 17.79 -38.22 20.92
CA LYS A 89 16.46 -37.62 20.68
C LYS A 89 16.49 -36.10 20.53
N LEU A 90 17.29 -35.42 21.34
CA LEU A 90 17.40 -33.96 21.31
C LEU A 90 18.05 -33.49 20.01
N LEU A 91 19.07 -34.19 19.53
CA LEU A 91 19.76 -33.90 18.27
C LEU A 91 18.85 -34.17 17.07
N ASP A 92 18.27 -35.38 16.97
CA ASP A 92 17.52 -35.83 15.78
C ASP A 92 16.26 -34.99 15.52
N SER A 93 15.54 -34.62 16.58
CA SER A 93 14.34 -33.76 16.47
C SER A 93 14.68 -32.28 16.26
N THR A 94 15.79 -31.80 16.85
CA THR A 94 16.24 -30.42 16.64
C THR A 94 16.71 -30.19 15.21
N LEU A 95 17.44 -31.14 14.62
CA LEU A 95 17.99 -31.02 13.28
C LEU A 95 16.90 -30.90 12.22
N ILE A 96 15.81 -31.67 12.29
CA ILE A 96 14.70 -31.57 11.32
C ILE A 96 14.00 -30.21 11.39
N VAL A 97 13.66 -29.71 12.58
CA VAL A 97 13.00 -28.40 12.71
C VAL A 97 13.93 -27.29 12.23
N ASN A 98 15.22 -27.36 12.56
CA ASN A 98 16.23 -26.41 12.08
C ASN A 98 16.40 -26.48 10.54
N PHE A 99 16.39 -27.69 9.96
CA PHE A 99 16.50 -27.92 8.51
C PHE A 99 15.28 -27.41 7.75
N VAL A 100 14.06 -27.65 8.26
CA VAL A 100 12.81 -27.10 7.69
C VAL A 100 12.87 -25.57 7.68
N ILE A 101 13.27 -24.94 8.79
CA ILE A 101 13.43 -23.48 8.86
C ILE A 101 14.47 -23.01 7.83
N TRP A 102 15.62 -23.68 7.75
CA TRP A 102 16.64 -23.38 6.74
C TRP A 102 16.14 -23.53 5.30
N GLN A 103 15.35 -24.56 5.01
CA GLN A 103 14.79 -24.82 3.68
C GLN A 103 13.76 -23.75 3.29
N LEU A 104 12.91 -23.32 4.24
CA LEU A 104 11.97 -22.20 4.05
C LEU A 104 12.70 -20.88 3.80
N PHE A 105 13.82 -20.61 4.49
CA PHE A 105 14.66 -19.43 4.23
C PHE A 105 15.48 -19.52 2.93
N SER A 106 15.83 -20.72 2.48
CA SER A 106 16.61 -20.97 1.26
C SER A 106 15.77 -21.00 -0.02
N SER A 107 14.52 -21.48 0.07
CA SER A 107 13.53 -21.44 -1.01
C SER A 107 13.13 -20.00 -1.38
N ASN A 108 13.11 -19.10 -0.40
CA ASN A 108 12.69 -17.71 -0.60
C ASN A 108 13.85 -16.82 -1.15
N GLN A 109 14.28 -17.10 -2.38
CA GLN A 109 15.45 -16.49 -3.03
C GLN A 109 15.30 -14.98 -3.33
N SER A 110 14.09 -14.42 -3.26
CA SER A 110 13.76 -13.04 -3.63
C SER A 110 14.04 -11.98 -2.54
N GLY A 111 14.80 -12.32 -1.50
CA GLY A 111 15.16 -11.41 -0.40
C GLY A 111 14.02 -11.09 0.59
N GLY A 112 12.83 -11.68 0.40
CA GLY A 112 11.71 -11.57 1.32
C GLY A 112 11.84 -12.47 2.55
N TRP A 113 11.24 -12.06 3.67
CA TRP A 113 11.13 -12.90 4.86
C TRP A 113 10.10 -14.03 4.63
N PRO A 114 10.38 -15.31 4.96
CA PRO A 114 9.43 -16.40 4.75
C PRO A 114 8.15 -16.24 5.57
N ARG A 115 7.00 -16.36 4.92
CA ARG A 115 5.68 -16.27 5.56
C ARG A 115 5.29 -17.59 6.25
N HIS A 116 6.04 -17.99 7.27
CA HIS A 116 5.84 -19.28 7.96
C HIS A 116 6.03 -19.15 9.47
N LEU A 117 5.15 -19.76 10.28
CA LEU A 117 5.18 -19.62 11.75
C LEU A 117 6.51 -20.08 12.38
N LEU A 118 7.15 -21.11 11.82
CA LEU A 118 8.45 -21.60 12.31
C LEU A 118 9.63 -20.66 11.98
N CYS A 119 9.45 -19.73 11.03
CA CYS A 119 10.48 -18.74 10.67
C CYS A 119 10.41 -17.47 11.54
N ASP A 120 9.39 -17.34 12.40
CA ASP A 120 9.30 -16.25 13.36
C ASP A 120 10.44 -16.29 14.38
N GLY A 121 10.94 -15.13 14.77
CA GLY A 121 12.14 -15.02 15.61
C GLY A 121 13.48 -15.31 14.93
N PHE A 122 13.53 -15.77 13.68
CA PHE A 122 14.80 -16.04 12.99
C PHE A 122 15.19 -14.94 12.00
N ARG A 123 16.50 -14.73 11.84
CA ARG A 123 17.11 -13.84 10.83
C ARG A 123 18.33 -14.50 10.19
N ARG A 124 18.65 -14.07 8.97
CA ARG A 124 19.90 -14.41 8.27
C ARG A 124 20.97 -13.37 8.61
N TYR A 125 22.22 -13.79 8.75
CA TYR A 125 23.34 -12.85 8.76
C TYR A 125 23.40 -12.08 7.42
N ALA A 126 23.67 -10.78 7.48
CA ALA A 126 23.87 -9.98 6.29
C ALA A 126 25.17 -10.40 5.59
N GLN A 127 25.09 -10.76 4.31
CA GLN A 127 26.24 -11.22 3.50
C GLN A 127 27.34 -10.16 3.31
N ASN A 128 27.13 -8.92 3.76
CA ASN A 128 28.07 -7.80 3.66
C ASN A 128 28.84 -7.50 4.96
N ALA A 129 28.71 -8.33 6.00
CA ALA A 129 29.59 -8.25 7.17
C ALA A 129 30.89 -9.01 6.89
N GLY A 130 31.96 -8.28 6.57
CA GLY A 130 33.27 -8.84 6.21
C GLY A 130 33.99 -9.54 7.35
N ASN A 131 33.58 -10.76 7.68
CA ASN A 131 34.44 -11.84 8.20
C ASN A 131 33.65 -13.16 8.24
N PRO A 132 34.07 -14.22 7.52
CA PRO A 132 33.51 -15.55 7.74
C PRO A 132 34.00 -16.06 9.10
N ARG A 133 33.14 -15.98 10.13
CA ARG A 133 33.37 -16.67 11.39
C ARG A 133 33.18 -18.17 11.16
N GLU A 134 34.16 -18.97 11.56
CA GLU A 134 34.01 -20.42 11.63
C GLU A 134 32.89 -20.79 12.62
N PRO A 135 32.07 -21.80 12.30
CA PRO A 135 30.93 -22.16 13.14
C PRO A 135 31.37 -22.78 14.46
N ARG A 136 30.92 -22.23 15.58
CA ARG A 136 31.06 -22.90 16.89
C ARG A 136 30.02 -24.02 17.03
N ASN A 137 30.40 -25.09 17.73
CA ASN A 137 29.53 -26.23 18.02
C ASN A 137 28.20 -25.76 18.66
N GLY A 138 27.08 -26.06 17.99
CA GLY A 138 25.72 -25.66 18.40
C GLY A 138 25.07 -24.58 17.51
N GLU A 139 25.77 -24.06 16.50
CA GLU A 139 25.20 -23.08 15.56
C GLU A 139 24.14 -23.66 14.61
N TRP A 140 23.20 -22.79 14.18
CA TRP A 140 22.12 -23.14 13.29
C TRP A 140 22.61 -23.21 11.82
N PRO A 141 22.04 -24.08 10.97
CA PRO A 141 22.51 -24.28 9.60
C PRO A 141 22.62 -22.97 8.79
N SER A 142 23.82 -22.76 8.23
CA SER A 142 24.11 -21.77 7.16
C SER A 142 23.69 -20.32 7.46
N GLY A 143 24.16 -19.76 8.57
CA GLY A 143 24.07 -18.31 8.81
C GLY A 143 22.68 -17.81 9.18
N LEU A 144 21.88 -18.65 9.84
CA LEU A 144 20.67 -18.25 10.56
C LEU A 144 20.98 -18.04 12.04
N TYR A 145 20.29 -17.10 12.69
CA TYR A 145 20.34 -16.93 14.14
C TYR A 145 18.95 -16.58 14.72
N PRO A 146 18.62 -17.06 15.93
CA PRO A 146 17.44 -16.64 16.66
C PRO A 146 17.66 -15.23 17.26
N VAL A 147 16.72 -14.32 16.98
CA VAL A 147 16.61 -12.99 17.59
C VAL A 147 15.73 -13.03 18.84
N HIS A 148 14.64 -13.81 18.79
CA HIS A 148 13.77 -14.05 19.93
C HIS A 148 13.32 -15.51 19.97
N PRO A 149 12.90 -16.03 21.15
CA PRO A 149 12.34 -17.37 21.25
C PRO A 149 11.12 -17.52 20.34
N ASN A 150 11.04 -18.65 19.65
CA ASN A 150 9.87 -19.06 18.88
C ASN A 150 9.17 -20.21 19.62
N HIS A 151 7.98 -19.94 20.15
CA HIS A 151 7.22 -20.92 20.93
C HIS A 151 6.74 -22.11 20.10
N PHE A 152 6.44 -21.93 18.81
CA PHE A 152 6.06 -23.03 17.92
C PHE A 152 7.22 -24.02 17.74
N VAL A 153 8.44 -23.50 17.56
CA VAL A 153 9.68 -24.28 17.48
C VAL A 153 9.98 -24.99 18.81
N GLN A 154 9.76 -24.31 19.95
CA GLN A 154 9.88 -24.95 21.27
C GLN A 154 8.87 -26.11 21.43
N THR A 155 7.61 -25.91 21.02
CA THR A 155 6.58 -26.95 21.05
C THR A 155 6.94 -28.15 20.18
N LEU A 156 7.46 -27.94 18.97
CA LEU A 156 7.90 -29.03 18.07
C LEU A 156 9.15 -29.78 18.55
N LYS A 157 9.99 -29.14 19.39
CA LYS A 157 11.13 -29.80 20.05
C LYS A 157 10.75 -30.50 21.36
N ALA A 158 9.55 -30.21 21.90
CA ALA A 158 9.02 -30.83 23.09
C ALA A 158 8.17 -32.08 22.80
N SER A 159 7.95 -32.90 23.83
CA SER A 159 7.02 -34.03 23.79
C SER A 159 5.62 -33.56 23.34
N PRO A 160 4.91 -34.27 22.44
CA PRO A 160 5.18 -35.63 21.95
C PRO A 160 5.89 -35.71 20.58
N TRP A 161 6.37 -34.60 20.02
CA TRP A 161 6.83 -34.54 18.62
C TRP A 161 8.11 -35.37 18.34
N PRO A 162 9.15 -35.36 19.19
CA PRO A 162 10.29 -36.28 19.04
C PRO A 162 9.88 -37.76 19.10
N GLN A 163 8.93 -38.12 19.97
CA GLN A 163 8.42 -39.49 20.10
C GLN A 163 7.62 -39.91 18.85
N LEU A 164 6.93 -38.96 18.21
CA LEU A 164 6.23 -39.19 16.94
C LEU A 164 7.23 -39.48 15.81
N LEU A 165 8.30 -38.68 15.70
CA LEU A 165 9.39 -38.91 14.74
C LEU A 165 10.00 -40.30 14.91
N MET A 166 10.38 -40.68 16.14
CA MET A 166 10.92 -42.01 16.45
C MET A 166 9.97 -43.15 16.04
N LEU A 167 8.65 -42.95 16.19
CA LEU A 167 7.64 -43.95 15.85
C LEU A 167 7.53 -44.19 14.33
N LEU A 168 7.78 -43.18 13.51
CA LEU A 168 7.79 -43.30 12.04
C LEU A 168 9.03 -44.06 11.55
N GLY A 169 10.17 -43.93 12.25
CA GLY A 169 11.42 -44.63 11.96
C GLY A 169 12.10 -44.15 10.68
N LYS A 170 12.69 -45.07 9.88
CA LYS A 170 13.54 -44.73 8.70
C LYS A 170 12.96 -43.77 7.64
N SER A 171 11.65 -43.57 7.57
CA SER A 171 11.00 -42.59 6.66
C SER A 171 10.42 -41.38 7.41
N GLY A 172 10.61 -41.32 8.72
CA GLY A 172 10.02 -40.32 9.61
C GLY A 172 10.53 -38.91 9.38
N GLU A 173 11.82 -38.77 9.04
CA GLU A 173 12.43 -37.47 8.77
C GLU A 173 11.76 -36.80 7.57
N GLN A 174 11.69 -37.50 6.43
CA GLN A 174 11.00 -37.00 5.23
C GLN A 174 9.52 -36.70 5.49
N ILE A 175 8.80 -37.62 6.15
CA ILE A 175 7.38 -37.41 6.48
C ILE A 175 7.18 -36.18 7.40
N MET A 176 8.11 -35.91 8.31
CA MET A 176 8.07 -34.72 9.18
C MET A 176 8.49 -33.45 8.44
N ILE A 177 9.41 -33.52 7.48
CA ILE A 177 9.77 -32.40 6.61
C ILE A 177 8.57 -32.01 5.74
N ASP A 178 7.97 -32.98 5.02
CA ASP A 178 6.76 -32.80 4.21
C ASP A 178 5.60 -32.22 5.07
N LEU A 179 5.41 -32.74 6.29
CA LEU A 179 4.39 -32.25 7.22
C LEU A 179 4.64 -30.78 7.62
N LEU A 180 5.88 -30.40 7.93
CA LEU A 180 6.19 -29.07 8.46
C LEU A 180 6.38 -27.99 7.38
N ILE A 181 6.64 -28.36 6.12
CA ILE A 181 6.75 -27.44 4.98
C ILE A 181 5.40 -27.31 4.25
N ASP A 182 4.77 -28.43 3.86
CA ASP A 182 3.63 -28.42 2.94
C ASP A 182 2.26 -28.38 3.65
N THR A 183 2.22 -28.48 4.99
CA THR A 183 0.95 -28.56 5.73
C THR A 183 0.85 -27.54 6.88
N ALA A 184 -0.37 -27.07 7.13
CA ALA A 184 -0.70 -26.29 8.30
C ALA A 184 -1.16 -27.21 9.44
N ILE A 185 -0.44 -27.19 10.57
CA ILE A 185 -0.77 -28.00 11.74
C ILE A 185 -1.61 -27.16 12.70
N PHE A 186 -2.75 -27.70 13.14
CA PHE A 186 -3.61 -27.10 14.16
C PHE A 186 -3.70 -28.01 15.38
N LEU A 187 -3.59 -27.42 16.59
CA LEU A 187 -3.71 -28.11 17.87
C LEU A 187 -4.89 -27.54 18.68
N PRO A 188 -5.60 -28.38 19.46
CA PRO A 188 -6.66 -27.90 20.35
C PRO A 188 -6.09 -27.00 21.44
N ALA A 189 -6.74 -25.85 21.65
CA ALA A 189 -6.48 -24.98 22.77
C ALA A 189 -7.16 -25.54 24.03
N GLN A 190 -6.55 -25.36 25.21
CA GLN A 190 -7.12 -25.84 26.47
C GLN A 190 -8.35 -25.02 26.92
N ALA A 191 -8.50 -23.79 26.43
CA ALA A 191 -9.63 -22.92 26.73
C ALA A 191 -10.79 -23.14 25.74
N GLY A 192 -11.87 -23.76 26.20
CA GLY A 192 -13.12 -23.92 25.44
C GLY A 192 -13.19 -25.17 24.54
N VAL A 193 -14.36 -25.42 23.97
CA VAL A 193 -14.62 -26.58 23.09
C VAL A 193 -14.48 -26.17 21.64
N GLY A 194 -13.69 -26.91 20.86
CA GLY A 194 -13.50 -26.67 19.42
C GLY A 194 -12.54 -25.53 19.06
N ASN A 195 -11.95 -24.86 20.04
CA ASN A 195 -10.91 -23.86 19.83
C ASN A 195 -9.59 -24.52 19.45
N MET A 196 -8.92 -24.01 18.42
CA MET A 196 -7.62 -24.49 17.95
C MET A 196 -6.66 -23.31 17.78
N TYR A 197 -5.36 -23.58 17.89
CA TYR A 197 -4.31 -22.66 17.46
C TYR A 197 -3.44 -23.31 16.38
N GLN A 198 -2.89 -22.48 15.50
CA GLN A 198 -1.98 -22.94 14.45
C GLN A 198 -0.56 -23.10 15.04
N LEU A 199 0.05 -24.27 14.82
CA LEU A 199 1.41 -24.61 15.23
C LEU A 199 2.43 -24.45 14.09
N SER A 200 2.05 -24.80 12.86
CA SER A 200 2.92 -24.74 11.68
C SER A 200 2.15 -24.33 10.42
N GLY A 201 2.86 -24.04 9.35
CA GLY A 201 2.32 -23.55 8.09
C GLY A 201 2.41 -22.04 7.93
N THR A 202 1.96 -21.56 6.78
CA THR A 202 1.69 -20.13 6.54
C THR A 202 0.59 -19.65 7.49
N PRO A 203 0.76 -18.54 8.22
CA PRO A 203 -0.26 -18.04 9.14
C PRO A 203 -1.59 -17.81 8.41
N MET A 204 -2.72 -18.24 8.98
CA MET A 204 -4.03 -18.11 8.32
C MET A 204 -4.38 -16.66 7.90
N PHE A 205 -3.94 -15.65 8.64
CA PHE A 205 -4.15 -14.23 8.29
C PHE A 205 -3.29 -13.74 7.10
N ALA A 206 -2.26 -14.51 6.74
CA ALA A 206 -1.32 -14.20 5.66
C ALA A 206 -1.56 -15.04 4.40
N ALA A 207 -2.51 -15.99 4.44
CA ALA A 207 -3.09 -16.62 3.27
C ALA A 207 -4.07 -15.64 2.64
N ASP A 208 -3.79 -15.19 1.41
CA ASP A 208 -4.72 -14.33 0.66
C ASP A 208 -6.06 -15.06 0.48
N THR A 209 -7.17 -14.43 0.86
CA THR A 209 -8.54 -14.94 0.69
C THR A 209 -9.01 -14.93 -0.77
N ALA A 210 -8.10 -15.00 -1.72
CA ALA A 210 -8.39 -15.01 -3.15
C ALA A 210 -8.82 -16.43 -3.57
N ARG A 211 -10.08 -16.55 -4.00
CA ARG A 211 -10.73 -17.72 -4.64
C ARG A 211 -11.38 -18.74 -3.68
N TRP A 212 -12.57 -18.39 -3.20
CA TRP A 212 -13.64 -19.39 -2.98
C TRP A 212 -14.83 -19.10 -3.92
N GLU A 213 -14.55 -19.15 -5.22
CA GLU A 213 -15.59 -19.28 -6.25
C GLU A 213 -15.97 -20.77 -6.33
N PRO A 214 -17.23 -21.16 -6.12
CA PRO A 214 -17.65 -22.56 -6.24
C PRO A 214 -17.38 -23.05 -7.67
N ALA A 215 -16.84 -24.27 -7.81
CA ALA A 215 -16.24 -24.78 -9.06
C ALA A 215 -17.16 -24.79 -10.31
N ALA A 216 -18.46 -24.56 -10.15
CA ALA A 216 -19.41 -24.39 -11.25
C ALA A 216 -19.35 -23.02 -11.95
N ALA A 217 -18.65 -22.03 -11.41
CA ALA A 217 -18.60 -20.65 -11.92
C ALA A 217 -17.32 -20.31 -12.72
N GLN A 218 -16.48 -21.30 -13.06
CA GLN A 218 -15.28 -21.09 -13.87
C GLN A 218 -15.63 -20.71 -15.33
N LYS A 219 -15.87 -19.41 -15.56
CA LYS A 219 -15.84 -18.83 -16.90
C LYS A 219 -14.41 -18.93 -17.46
N PRO A 220 -14.24 -19.16 -18.77
CA PRO A 220 -12.91 -19.23 -19.37
C PRO A 220 -12.16 -17.92 -19.17
N ALA A 221 -10.85 -18.04 -18.90
CA ALA A 221 -9.98 -16.91 -18.58
C ALA A 221 -10.11 -15.79 -19.62
N LYS A 222 -10.62 -14.65 -19.18
CA LYS A 222 -10.74 -13.42 -19.97
C LYS A 222 -9.73 -12.41 -19.42
N ASP A 223 -9.12 -11.64 -20.30
CA ASP A 223 -7.90 -10.85 -20.03
C ASP A 223 -7.87 -10.18 -18.64
N SER A 224 -6.87 -10.57 -17.84
CA SER A 224 -6.67 -10.21 -16.42
C SER A 224 -6.29 -8.75 -16.15
N ASN A 225 -6.63 -7.83 -17.06
CA ASN A 225 -6.32 -6.40 -17.00
C ASN A 225 -7.51 -5.52 -16.56
N LEU A 226 -8.68 -6.10 -16.24
CA LEU A 226 -9.90 -5.35 -15.92
C LEU A 226 -10.54 -5.68 -14.56
N GLU A 227 -10.08 -6.72 -13.85
CA GLU A 227 -10.72 -7.16 -12.59
C GLU A 227 -10.09 -6.59 -11.31
N ASP A 228 -8.91 -5.95 -11.41
CA ASP A 228 -8.16 -5.35 -10.28
C ASP A 228 -8.43 -3.82 -10.12
N GLU A 229 -9.34 -3.21 -10.89
CA GLU A 229 -9.67 -1.77 -10.80
C GLU A 229 -10.77 -1.48 -9.76
N ARG A 230 -10.42 -0.70 -8.72
CA ARG A 230 -11.35 -0.26 -7.66
C ARG A 230 -12.51 0.55 -8.21
N LEU A 231 -13.69 0.42 -7.60
CA LEU A 231 -14.87 1.19 -7.99
C LEU A 231 -14.76 2.66 -7.52
N ALA A 232 -15.33 3.61 -8.27
CA ALA A 232 -15.32 5.03 -7.90
C ALA A 232 -16.06 5.32 -6.58
N SER A 233 -16.98 4.44 -6.18
CA SER A 233 -17.66 4.42 -4.88
C SER A 233 -16.70 4.14 -3.72
N GLU A 234 -15.69 3.30 -3.93
CA GLU A 234 -14.71 2.83 -2.94
C GLU A 234 -13.52 3.79 -2.75
N LEU A 235 -13.50 4.90 -3.50
CA LEU A 235 -12.42 5.89 -3.52
C LEU A 235 -12.79 7.15 -2.73
N PRO A 236 -12.62 7.18 -1.40
CA PRO A 236 -12.87 8.37 -0.60
C PRO A 236 -11.75 9.40 -0.75
N PHE A 237 -12.11 10.68 -0.73
CA PHE A 237 -11.13 11.75 -0.55
C PHE A 237 -10.49 11.67 0.85
N MET A 238 -9.16 11.74 0.91
CA MET A 238 -8.34 11.55 2.12
C MET A 238 -8.42 12.74 3.10
N ARG A 239 -9.63 13.01 3.62
CA ARG A 239 -9.99 14.16 4.45
C ARG A 239 -9.25 14.23 5.78
N ASN A 240 -8.79 13.09 6.30
CA ASN A 240 -7.99 13.02 7.53
C ASN A 240 -6.68 13.86 7.44
N ARG A 241 -6.09 14.03 6.25
CA ARG A 241 -4.89 14.86 6.02
C ARG A 241 -5.09 16.36 6.28
N MET A 242 -6.34 16.84 6.30
CA MET A 242 -6.69 18.23 6.67
C MET A 242 -6.79 18.41 8.19
N LEU A 243 -7.16 17.37 8.93
CA LEU A 243 -7.37 17.47 10.37
C LEU A 243 -6.04 17.60 11.11
N TYR A 244 -5.97 18.53 12.07
CA TYR A 244 -4.76 18.83 12.84
C TYR A 244 -3.54 19.29 12.01
N ALA A 245 -3.73 19.62 10.73
CA ALA A 245 -2.67 20.08 9.86
C ALA A 245 -2.16 21.47 10.31
N ARG A 246 -0.87 21.54 10.67
CA ARG A 246 -0.22 22.83 10.99
C ARG A 246 -0.08 23.68 9.72
N ALA A 247 -0.28 24.99 9.86
CA ALA A 247 -0.02 25.96 8.80
C ALA A 247 1.43 25.84 8.31
N ALA A 248 1.65 25.93 7.00
CA ALA A 248 2.99 26.03 6.46
C ALA A 248 3.58 27.40 6.82
N LEU A 249 4.86 27.43 7.20
CA LEU A 249 5.57 28.67 7.53
C LEU A 249 6.63 28.97 6.47
N THR A 250 6.89 30.24 6.23
CA THR A 250 8.04 30.71 5.45
C THR A 250 9.32 30.62 6.27
N GLY A 251 10.50 30.75 5.64
CA GLY A 251 11.78 30.87 6.36
C GLY A 251 11.88 32.10 7.28
N ARG A 252 10.90 33.03 7.25
CA ARG A 252 10.78 34.16 8.18
C ARG A 252 9.80 33.89 9.34
N GLY A 253 9.27 32.66 9.46
CA GLY A 253 8.28 32.28 10.47
C GLY A 253 6.85 32.77 10.21
N THR A 254 6.59 33.48 9.11
CA THR A 254 5.24 33.92 8.73
C THR A 254 4.44 32.81 8.05
N VAL A 255 3.11 32.89 8.06
CA VAL A 255 2.26 31.92 7.35
C VAL A 255 2.51 31.96 5.84
N HIS A 256 2.70 30.78 5.24
CA HIS A 256 2.80 30.59 3.80
C HIS A 256 1.41 30.31 3.21
N TYR A 257 0.93 31.18 2.32
CA TYR A 257 -0.37 31.05 1.68
C TYR A 257 -0.32 30.22 0.39
N GLY A 258 -1.42 29.51 0.09
CA GLY A 258 -1.53 28.66 -1.11
C GLY A 258 -0.76 27.33 -1.03
N PHE A 259 -0.49 26.72 -2.18
CA PHE A 259 0.14 25.40 -2.27
C PHE A 259 1.55 25.35 -1.65
N ARG A 260 1.82 24.33 -0.84
CA ARG A 260 3.16 24.05 -0.27
C ARG A 260 4.21 23.88 -1.38
N HIS A 261 5.48 24.08 -1.04
CA HIS A 261 6.60 23.91 -1.97
C HIS A 261 6.72 22.49 -2.55
N ILE A 262 6.27 21.46 -1.82
CA ILE A 262 6.28 20.06 -2.29
C ILE A 262 5.25 19.77 -3.39
N HIS A 263 4.23 20.61 -3.56
CA HIS A 263 3.15 20.37 -4.50
C HIS A 263 3.61 20.55 -5.95
N VAL A 264 3.15 19.70 -6.88
CA VAL A 264 3.62 19.73 -8.29
C VAL A 264 3.45 21.09 -8.96
N LEU A 265 2.32 21.78 -8.76
CA LEU A 265 2.10 23.14 -9.29
C LEU A 265 3.02 24.21 -8.66
N SER A 266 3.67 23.93 -7.53
CA SER A 266 4.70 24.81 -6.94
C SER A 266 6.10 24.48 -7.45
N ARG A 267 6.39 23.19 -7.72
CA ARG A 267 7.70 22.71 -8.22
C ARG A 267 7.87 22.90 -9.73
N CYS A 268 6.78 22.86 -10.48
CA CYS A 268 6.74 23.04 -11.92
C CYS A 268 5.91 24.28 -12.29
N PRO A 269 6.35 25.50 -11.94
CA PRO A 269 5.70 26.72 -12.36
C PRO A 269 5.84 26.92 -13.88
N ARG A 270 4.91 27.69 -14.45
CA ARG A 270 5.07 28.25 -15.80
C ARG A 270 5.48 29.71 -15.66
N VAL A 271 6.65 30.06 -16.20
CA VAL A 271 7.17 31.42 -16.18
C VAL A 271 6.83 32.09 -17.51
N THR A 272 6.15 33.23 -17.46
CA THR A 272 5.93 34.08 -18.64
C THR A 272 7.13 34.97 -18.85
N ASP A 273 7.60 35.04 -20.09
CA ASP A 273 8.80 35.78 -20.46
C ASP A 273 8.63 37.31 -20.31
N SER A 274 9.74 38.02 -20.11
CA SER A 274 9.74 39.49 -20.19
C SER A 274 9.96 39.92 -21.65
N ALA A 275 9.34 41.03 -22.08
CA ALA A 275 9.31 41.45 -23.48
C ALA A 275 10.68 41.88 -24.08
N GLN A 276 11.78 41.71 -23.33
CA GLN A 276 13.15 42.10 -23.69
C GLN A 276 14.15 40.95 -23.52
N ALA A 277 13.69 39.71 -23.37
CA ALA A 277 14.56 38.54 -23.22
C ALA A 277 15.26 38.16 -24.54
N ASP A 278 16.48 37.66 -24.39
CA ASP A 278 17.33 37.17 -25.48
C ASP A 278 16.72 35.90 -26.16
N PRO A 279 16.86 35.70 -27.49
CA PRO A 279 16.21 34.58 -28.19
C PRO A 279 16.62 33.19 -27.69
N ASP A 280 17.89 33.01 -27.28
CA ASP A 280 18.37 31.76 -26.72
C ASP A 280 17.80 31.51 -25.32
N GLN A 281 17.71 32.57 -24.51
CA GLN A 281 17.09 32.52 -23.19
C GLN A 281 15.60 32.14 -23.29
N LYS A 282 14.86 32.76 -24.21
CA LYS A 282 13.46 32.44 -24.50
C LYS A 282 13.28 30.99 -24.91
N THR A 283 14.13 30.50 -25.82
CA THR A 283 14.09 29.10 -26.28
C THR A 283 14.32 28.11 -25.13
N ARG A 284 15.24 28.41 -24.21
CA ARG A 284 15.48 27.59 -23.00
C ARG A 284 14.31 27.66 -22.01
N LEU A 285 13.70 28.83 -21.83
CA LEU A 285 12.52 29.03 -20.99
C LEU A 285 11.31 28.24 -21.53
N ASP A 286 11.06 28.27 -22.83
CA ASP A 286 9.96 27.52 -23.46
C ASP A 286 10.15 26.01 -23.32
N GLN A 287 11.38 25.49 -23.49
CA GLN A 287 11.70 24.08 -23.24
C GLN A 287 11.48 23.70 -21.76
N SER A 288 11.89 24.56 -20.81
CA SER A 288 11.69 24.33 -19.38
C SER A 288 10.20 24.36 -19.00
N ASN A 289 9.46 25.33 -19.54
CA ASN A 289 8.00 25.43 -19.39
C ASN A 289 7.29 24.19 -19.96
N GLU A 290 7.71 23.68 -21.11
CA GLU A 290 7.14 22.44 -21.69
C GLU A 290 7.41 21.22 -20.79
N GLN A 291 8.64 21.05 -20.29
CA GLN A 291 8.97 19.97 -19.34
C GLN A 291 8.16 20.08 -18.04
N ASN A 292 8.00 21.29 -17.49
CA ASN A 292 7.18 21.54 -16.30
C ASN A 292 5.70 21.24 -16.55
N THR A 293 5.16 21.67 -17.70
CA THR A 293 3.78 21.37 -18.12
C THR A 293 3.57 19.86 -18.22
N LEU A 294 4.49 19.14 -18.89
CA LEU A 294 4.42 17.70 -19.05
C LEU A 294 4.49 16.96 -17.70
N LYS A 295 5.37 17.38 -16.78
CA LYS A 295 5.39 16.84 -15.40
C LYS A 295 4.05 17.05 -14.69
N VAL A 296 3.43 18.23 -14.78
CA VAL A 296 2.09 18.46 -14.20
C VAL A 296 1.04 17.55 -14.86
N MET A 297 1.08 17.36 -16.18
CA MET A 297 0.18 16.44 -16.89
C MET A 297 0.36 14.97 -16.46
N MET A 298 1.55 14.55 -16.03
CA MET A 298 1.80 13.21 -15.49
C MET A 298 1.18 13.01 -14.10
N TYR A 299 1.05 14.08 -13.32
CA TYR A 299 0.35 14.06 -12.03
C TYR A 299 -1.18 14.07 -12.19
N ILE A 300 -1.71 14.79 -13.19
CA ILE A 300 -3.16 14.90 -13.44
C ILE A 300 -3.67 13.73 -14.31
N PHE A 301 -2.89 13.16 -15.22
CA PHE A 301 -3.35 12.09 -16.12
C PHE A 301 -2.47 10.83 -16.05
N PRO A 302 -2.14 10.31 -14.85
CA PRO A 302 -1.10 9.28 -14.67
C PRO A 302 -1.28 8.06 -15.56
N ARG A 303 -2.51 7.53 -15.68
CA ARG A 303 -2.81 6.34 -16.51
C ARG A 303 -2.44 6.53 -17.99
N GLN A 304 -2.52 7.75 -18.53
CA GLN A 304 -2.17 8.02 -19.93
C GLN A 304 -0.66 7.98 -20.19
N PHE A 305 0.15 8.08 -19.14
CA PHE A 305 1.61 7.92 -19.16
C PHE A 305 2.05 6.55 -18.63
N GLY A 306 1.13 5.60 -18.39
CA GLY A 306 1.45 4.28 -17.83
C GLY A 306 1.77 4.28 -16.33
N LEU A 307 1.57 5.40 -15.63
CA LEU A 307 1.72 5.51 -14.18
C LEU A 307 0.51 4.89 -13.48
N HIS A 308 0.73 4.35 -12.27
CA HIS A 308 -0.38 3.85 -11.44
C HIS A 308 -1.24 5.01 -10.90
N ASN A 309 -2.39 4.70 -10.31
CA ASN A 309 -3.36 5.70 -9.87
C ASN A 309 -4.29 5.10 -8.80
N VAL A 310 -5.18 5.90 -8.22
CA VAL A 310 -6.08 5.48 -7.14
C VAL A 310 -6.96 4.26 -7.47
N PHE A 311 -7.22 3.98 -8.75
CA PHE A 311 -8.04 2.83 -9.17
C PHE A 311 -7.24 1.52 -9.25
N ASN A 312 -5.97 1.57 -9.67
CA ASN A 312 -5.13 0.38 -9.89
C ASN A 312 -3.93 0.24 -8.93
N SER A 313 -3.87 1.08 -7.89
CA SER A 313 -2.77 1.05 -6.93
C SER A 313 -2.84 -0.13 -5.97
N LYS A 314 -1.76 -0.94 -5.95
CA LYS A 314 -1.51 -1.90 -4.87
C LYS A 314 -0.90 -1.13 -3.69
N VAL A 315 -1.54 -1.22 -2.52
CA VAL A 315 -1.15 -0.48 -1.32
C VAL A 315 -0.25 -1.35 -0.47
N ASP A 316 0.99 -0.91 -0.30
CA ASP A 316 1.93 -1.55 0.62
C ASP A 316 1.65 -1.07 2.05
N HIS A 317 0.94 -1.89 2.82
CA HIS A 317 0.60 -1.59 4.21
C HIS A 317 1.80 -1.56 5.16
N LEU A 318 2.99 -2.02 4.74
CA LEU A 318 4.24 -1.80 5.48
C LEU A 318 4.76 -0.35 5.34
N LYS A 319 4.38 0.34 4.25
CA LYS A 319 4.78 1.73 3.96
C LYS A 319 3.71 2.76 4.30
N THR A 320 2.43 2.39 4.27
CA THR A 320 1.33 3.33 4.57
C THR A 320 0.16 2.68 5.31
N ALA A 321 -0.26 3.35 6.38
CA ALA A 321 -1.51 3.03 7.09
C ALA A 321 -2.78 3.57 6.38
N GLN A 322 -2.64 4.22 5.23
CA GLN A 322 -3.76 4.82 4.48
C GLN A 322 -4.32 3.85 3.42
N LYS A 323 -5.60 4.00 3.08
CA LYS A 323 -6.28 3.18 2.03
C LYS A 323 -5.73 3.38 0.61
N LEU A 324 -4.93 4.42 0.38
CA LEU A 324 -4.37 4.83 -0.91
C LEU A 324 -2.90 5.29 -0.72
N PRO A 325 -2.03 5.16 -1.72
CA PRO A 325 -0.66 5.69 -1.67
C PRO A 325 -0.63 7.22 -1.59
N ASP A 326 0.51 7.78 -1.18
CA ASP A 326 0.70 9.23 -1.23
C ASP A 326 1.24 9.68 -2.59
N TYR A 327 0.40 10.37 -3.36
CA TYR A 327 0.76 10.90 -4.68
C TYR A 327 1.36 12.30 -4.67
N THR A 328 1.73 12.84 -3.50
CA THR A 328 2.35 14.17 -3.40
C THR A 328 3.73 14.22 -4.08
N LEU A 329 4.48 13.12 -4.02
CA LEU A 329 5.75 12.91 -4.71
C LEU A 329 5.68 11.55 -5.44
N ARG A 330 6.06 11.54 -6.72
CA ARG A 330 6.04 10.37 -7.62
C ARG A 330 7.28 10.29 -8.51
N GLU A 331 8.29 11.10 -8.20
CA GLU A 331 9.53 11.24 -8.96
C GLU A 331 10.26 9.90 -9.12
N GLU A 332 10.24 9.03 -8.10
CA GLU A 332 10.85 7.70 -8.17
C GLU A 332 10.19 6.81 -9.24
N GLU A 333 8.86 6.80 -9.31
CA GLU A 333 8.09 6.06 -10.30
C GLU A 333 8.29 6.63 -11.71
N ILE A 334 8.19 7.96 -11.84
CA ILE A 334 8.38 8.68 -13.09
C ILE A 334 9.79 8.43 -13.63
N ASN A 335 10.82 8.58 -12.79
CA ASN A 335 12.20 8.32 -13.17
C ASN A 335 12.40 6.84 -13.49
N SER A 336 11.79 5.90 -12.75
CA SER A 336 11.92 4.46 -13.02
C SER A 336 11.41 4.07 -14.42
N LEU A 337 10.27 4.62 -14.84
CA LEU A 337 9.66 4.34 -16.15
C LEU A 337 10.30 5.11 -17.31
N PHE A 338 10.82 6.32 -17.06
CA PHE A 338 11.26 7.23 -18.13
C PHE A 338 12.76 7.54 -18.16
N LYS A 339 13.58 6.88 -17.32
CA LYS A 339 15.03 7.09 -17.09
C LYS A 339 15.74 7.97 -18.13
N ASP A 340 15.81 7.50 -19.38
CA ASP A 340 16.51 8.18 -20.49
C ASP A 340 15.61 8.42 -21.72
N GLN A 341 14.29 8.18 -21.64
CA GLN A 341 13.38 8.30 -22.78
C GLN A 341 12.76 9.69 -22.89
N LYS A 342 12.79 10.27 -24.10
CA LYS A 342 12.09 11.53 -24.40
C LYS A 342 10.57 11.33 -24.30
N ILE A 343 9.99 11.71 -23.17
CA ILE A 343 8.57 11.53 -22.84
C ILE A 343 7.71 12.24 -23.90
N ARG A 344 6.80 11.48 -24.53
CA ARG A 344 5.90 12.00 -25.58
C ARG A 344 4.50 12.21 -25.01
N THR A 345 3.90 13.37 -25.25
CA THR A 345 2.50 13.63 -24.87
C THR A 345 1.56 12.64 -25.55
N PRO A 346 0.72 11.89 -24.80
CA PRO A 346 -0.27 10.96 -25.33
C PRO A 346 -1.22 11.63 -26.31
N LYS A 347 -1.63 10.96 -27.40
CA LYS A 347 -2.38 11.57 -28.52
C LYS A 347 -3.64 12.34 -28.09
N ARG A 348 -4.37 11.88 -27.06
CA ARG A 348 -5.58 12.54 -26.55
C ARG A 348 -5.28 13.81 -25.73
N LEU A 349 -4.13 13.88 -25.06
CA LEU A 349 -3.76 15.02 -24.21
C LEU A 349 -3.04 16.15 -24.98
N ARG A 350 -2.93 16.05 -26.32
CA ARG A 350 -2.33 17.08 -27.18
C ARG A 350 -3.34 18.18 -27.48
N GLY A 351 -2.84 19.41 -27.68
CA GLY A 351 -3.70 20.57 -27.94
C GLY A 351 -4.31 21.10 -26.65
N ASP A 352 -5.65 21.12 -26.58
CA ASP A 352 -6.37 21.83 -25.52
C ASP A 352 -6.02 21.38 -24.11
N VAL A 353 -5.85 20.08 -23.86
CA VAL A 353 -5.54 19.59 -22.51
C VAL A 353 -4.19 20.14 -22.03
N LYS A 354 -3.17 20.15 -22.89
CA LYS A 354 -1.89 20.83 -22.61
C LYS A 354 -2.14 22.31 -22.32
N ARG A 355 -2.78 23.04 -23.24
CA ARG A 355 -3.09 24.48 -23.10
C ARG A 355 -3.83 24.82 -21.80
N LEU A 356 -4.77 23.98 -21.37
CA LEU A 356 -5.54 24.17 -20.13
C LEU A 356 -4.68 23.93 -18.88
N VAL A 357 -3.78 22.95 -18.90
CA VAL A 357 -2.79 22.76 -17.82
C VAL A 357 -1.79 23.93 -17.76
N GLU A 358 -1.37 24.46 -18.91
CA GLU A 358 -0.53 25.67 -19.00
C GLU A 358 -1.23 26.90 -18.41
N HIS A 359 -2.54 27.04 -18.69
CA HIS A 359 -3.38 28.10 -18.14
C HIS A 359 -3.54 27.93 -16.62
N LEU A 360 -3.82 26.71 -16.13
CA LEU A 360 -3.87 26.37 -14.70
C LEU A 360 -2.56 26.71 -13.96
N GLN A 361 -1.39 26.42 -14.53
CA GLN A 361 -0.09 26.80 -13.95
C GLN A 361 0.05 28.33 -13.84
N SER A 362 -0.36 29.07 -14.88
CA SER A 362 -0.31 30.54 -14.91
C SER A 362 -1.27 31.17 -13.90
N LEU A 363 -2.49 30.63 -13.78
CA LEU A 363 -3.50 31.04 -12.80
C LEU A 363 -3.03 30.75 -11.36
N ARG A 364 -2.42 29.59 -11.10
CA ARG A 364 -1.79 29.27 -9.79
C ARG A 364 -0.67 30.25 -9.43
N GLY A 365 0.06 30.78 -10.41
CA GLY A 365 1.08 31.81 -10.19
C GLY A 365 0.50 33.17 -9.82
N ARG A 366 -0.67 33.51 -10.38
CA ARG A 366 -1.34 34.82 -10.21
C ARG A 366 -2.38 34.84 -9.06
N CYS A 367 -2.72 33.70 -8.48
CA CYS A 367 -3.77 33.61 -7.46
C CYS A 367 -3.35 34.27 -6.12
N ALA A 368 -4.04 35.35 -5.75
CA ALA A 368 -3.80 36.10 -4.51
C ALA A 368 -4.45 35.43 -3.28
N TYR A 369 -3.92 34.25 -2.88
CA TYR A 369 -4.46 33.46 -1.76
C TYR A 369 -4.59 34.24 -0.44
N ALA A 370 -3.63 35.14 -0.14
CA ALA A 370 -3.66 35.94 1.08
C ALA A 370 -4.84 36.92 1.11
N GLU A 371 -5.08 37.65 0.02
CA GLU A 371 -6.21 38.59 -0.07
C GLU A 371 -7.54 37.85 -0.10
N LEU A 372 -7.61 36.68 -0.75
CA LEU A 372 -8.79 35.82 -0.70
C LEU A 372 -9.10 35.35 0.72
N LEU A 373 -8.08 34.97 1.49
CA LEU A 373 -8.27 34.55 2.87
C LEU A 373 -8.76 35.71 3.73
N ARG A 374 -8.16 36.91 3.61
CA ARG A 374 -8.63 38.10 4.34
C ARG A 374 -10.05 38.51 3.98
N HIS A 375 -10.44 38.35 2.72
CA HIS A 375 -11.79 38.70 2.24
C HIS A 375 -12.86 37.71 2.75
N HIS A 376 -12.60 36.41 2.65
CA HIS A 376 -13.60 35.38 2.97
C HIS A 376 -13.50 34.84 4.40
N CYS A 377 -12.34 34.90 5.04
CA CYS A 377 -12.04 34.35 6.37
C CYS A 377 -11.24 35.37 7.21
N PRO A 378 -11.80 36.57 7.50
CA PRO A 378 -11.09 37.63 8.21
C PRO A 378 -10.68 37.19 9.62
N SER A 379 -9.45 37.53 10.03
CA SER A 379 -8.93 37.28 11.37
C SER A 379 -9.10 38.49 12.29
N ALA A 380 -9.17 38.26 13.61
CA ALA A 380 -9.09 39.32 14.62
C ALA A 380 -7.84 40.21 14.47
N ILE A 381 -6.76 39.67 13.90
CA ILE A 381 -5.51 40.40 13.62
C ILE A 381 -5.71 41.44 12.51
N ASP A 382 -6.46 41.11 11.45
CA ASP A 382 -6.65 41.99 10.28
C ASP A 382 -7.35 43.30 10.66
N GLY A 383 -8.26 43.26 11.64
CA GLY A 383 -9.00 44.42 12.14
C GLY A 383 -8.12 45.50 12.81
N THR A 384 -6.97 45.13 13.36
CA THR A 384 -6.06 46.09 14.05
C THR A 384 -5.28 46.96 13.06
N THR A 385 -4.86 46.38 11.93
CA THR A 385 -4.10 47.10 10.90
C THR A 385 -4.89 48.24 10.25
N ARG A 386 -6.19 48.02 10.00
CA ARG A 386 -7.07 49.03 9.38
C ARG A 386 -7.28 50.27 10.25
N LYS A 387 -7.30 50.13 11.58
CA LYS A 387 -7.48 51.27 12.50
C LYS A 387 -6.26 52.20 12.57
N SER A 388 -5.07 51.76 12.16
CA SER A 388 -3.86 52.59 12.12
C SER A 388 -3.85 53.56 10.92
N ALA A 389 -4.53 53.21 9.82
CA ALA A 389 -4.52 53.97 8.56
C ALA A 389 -5.49 55.17 8.52
N HIS A 390 -6.06 55.58 9.66
CA HIS A 390 -6.99 56.72 9.78
C HIS A 390 -6.53 57.76 10.83
N LYS A 391 -5.23 58.07 10.85
CA LYS A 391 -4.72 59.33 11.44
C LYS A 391 -4.37 60.31 10.33
N LYS A 392 -4.87 61.54 10.53
CA LYS A 392 -4.97 62.71 9.62
C LYS A 392 -3.70 63.03 8.80
N PRO A 393 -3.85 63.67 7.62
CA PRO A 393 -2.70 64.05 6.78
C PRO A 393 -1.81 65.10 7.46
N ALA A 394 -0.50 64.87 7.42
CA ALA A 394 0.50 65.88 7.78
C ALA A 394 0.75 66.83 6.59
N LYS A 395 1.02 68.11 6.87
CA LYS A 395 1.31 69.15 5.87
C LYS A 395 2.60 68.84 5.09
N PRO A 396 2.71 69.26 3.82
CA PRO A 396 3.96 69.13 3.07
C PRO A 396 4.95 70.23 3.46
N SER A 397 6.21 69.86 3.72
CA SER A 397 7.31 70.80 3.99
C SER A 397 8.47 70.57 3.03
N GLY A 398 8.63 71.50 2.09
CA GLY A 398 9.89 71.93 1.46
C GLY A 398 10.95 70.89 1.08
N THR A 399 11.03 70.60 -0.22
CA THR A 399 12.28 70.16 -0.86
C THR A 399 13.32 71.28 -0.81
N GLN A 400 14.54 70.99 -0.35
CA GLN A 400 15.74 71.70 -0.82
C GLN A 400 16.91 70.73 -0.99
N LEU A 401 17.63 70.89 -2.11
CA LEU A 401 18.89 70.21 -2.39
C LEU A 401 20.06 71.08 -1.90
N SER A 402 21.09 70.47 -1.34
CA SER A 402 22.43 71.04 -1.33
C SER A 402 23.53 69.96 -1.30
N LEU A 403 24.57 70.24 -2.09
CA LEU A 403 25.88 69.61 -2.28
C LEU A 403 26.89 70.79 -2.33
N PRO A 404 28.22 70.59 -2.39
CA PRO A 404 29.04 69.40 -2.20
C PRO A 404 29.77 69.58 -0.82
N PRO A 405 31.09 69.45 -0.57
CA PRO A 405 32.20 68.77 -1.24
C PRO A 405 32.80 67.62 -0.39
N ALA A 406 34.06 67.25 -0.65
CA ALA A 406 34.78 66.14 -0.04
C ALA A 406 36.21 66.52 0.36
N SER A 407 36.75 65.92 1.43
CA SER A 407 38.19 65.62 1.53
C SER A 407 38.54 64.60 2.61
N ARG A 408 39.17 63.49 2.17
CA ARG A 408 40.27 62.73 2.80
C ARG A 408 40.10 62.07 4.19
N SER A 409 40.13 60.73 4.13
CA SER A 409 41.01 59.82 4.90
C SER A 409 40.94 59.76 6.43
N ALA A 410 40.44 58.62 6.94
CA ALA A 410 41.19 57.79 7.90
C ALA A 410 40.60 56.36 7.98
N VAL A 411 41.47 55.35 7.98
CA VAL A 411 41.10 53.95 8.27
C VAL A 411 40.99 53.77 9.78
N THR A 412 39.85 53.31 10.30
CA THR A 412 39.82 52.42 11.48
C THR A 412 38.64 51.45 11.39
N THR A 413 38.94 50.18 11.62
CA THR A 413 37.97 49.09 11.70
C THR A 413 37.17 49.18 13.00
N LYS A 414 35.85 49.38 12.90
CA LYS A 414 34.91 49.13 14.01
C LYS A 414 33.79 48.20 13.55
N HIS A 415 33.71 47.03 14.18
CA HIS A 415 32.71 46.01 13.89
C HIS A 415 31.31 46.58 14.14
N ARG A 416 30.57 46.85 13.06
CA ARG A 416 29.16 47.24 13.14
C ARG A 416 28.34 46.02 13.51
N HIS A 417 28.17 45.78 14.81
CA HIS A 417 27.13 44.90 15.32
C HIS A 417 25.78 45.41 14.80
N LYS A 418 25.28 44.75 13.75
CA LYS A 418 24.01 45.08 13.11
C LYS A 418 22.92 44.68 14.10
N ALA A 419 22.41 45.66 14.85
CA ALA A 419 21.35 45.46 15.83
C ALA A 419 20.23 44.62 15.20
N ARG A 420 20.00 43.45 15.79
CA ARG A 420 18.94 42.52 15.36
C ARG A 420 17.63 43.25 15.51
N GLN A 421 17.03 43.68 14.38
CA GLN A 421 15.72 44.33 14.38
C GLN A 421 14.77 43.45 15.17
N GLN A 422 14.23 44.01 16.26
CA GLN A 422 13.23 43.32 17.07
C GLN A 422 12.05 43.00 16.17
N ALA A 423 11.54 41.77 16.27
CA ALA A 423 10.32 41.40 15.55
C ALA A 423 9.19 42.36 15.97
N PRO A 424 8.32 42.80 15.04
CA PRO A 424 7.20 43.66 15.38
C PRO A 424 6.38 42.99 16.49
N SER A 425 6.01 43.77 17.51
CA SER A 425 5.23 43.28 18.64
C SER A 425 3.92 42.68 18.14
N ILE A 426 3.73 41.38 18.42
CA ILE A 426 2.52 40.67 18.02
C ILE A 426 1.35 41.28 18.81
N PRO A 427 0.26 41.73 18.16
CA PRO A 427 -0.87 42.30 18.88
C PRO A 427 -1.50 41.25 19.78
N THR A 428 -1.62 41.54 21.07
CA THR A 428 -2.27 40.66 22.05
C THR A 428 -3.75 40.52 21.74
N ILE A 429 -4.14 39.37 21.17
CA ILE A 429 -5.54 39.03 20.91
C ILE A 429 -6.16 38.59 22.24
N LYS A 430 -7.22 39.27 22.68
CA LYS A 430 -8.07 38.80 23.78
C LYS A 430 -9.18 37.92 23.22
N PHE A 431 -9.37 36.76 23.84
CA PHE A 431 -10.45 35.80 23.57
C PHE A 431 -10.68 34.99 24.85
N ASP A 432 -11.90 34.50 25.06
CA ASP A 432 -12.24 33.74 26.27
C ASP A 432 -12.00 32.23 26.04
N ALA A 433 -12.29 31.73 24.84
CA ALA A 433 -11.93 30.40 24.38
C ALA A 433 -11.22 30.43 23.01
N VAL A 434 -10.28 29.50 22.78
CA VAL A 434 -9.57 29.40 21.48
C VAL A 434 -10.54 29.11 20.32
N THR A 435 -11.69 28.50 20.62
CA THR A 435 -12.79 28.27 19.67
C THR A 435 -13.39 29.56 19.11
N ASP A 436 -13.28 30.69 19.82
CA ASP A 436 -13.86 31.98 19.39
C ASP A 436 -13.08 32.58 18.21
N LEU A 437 -11.85 32.09 17.99
CA LEU A 437 -11.03 32.41 16.82
C LEU A 437 -11.34 31.52 15.60
N ALA A 438 -12.29 30.58 15.70
CA ALA A 438 -12.62 29.66 14.61
C ALA A 438 -13.40 30.36 13.48
N THR A 439 -12.98 30.13 12.24
CA THR A 439 -13.70 30.64 11.07
C THR A 439 -14.99 29.83 10.82
N PRO A 440 -16.16 30.46 10.65
CA PRO A 440 -17.41 29.74 10.37
C PRO A 440 -17.35 28.91 9.08
N THR A 441 -17.95 27.73 9.08
CA THR A 441 -17.97 26.79 7.93
C THR A 441 -18.37 27.42 6.58
N PRO A 442 -19.39 28.31 6.49
CA PRO A 442 -19.74 28.96 5.21
C PRO A 442 -18.65 29.88 4.66
N HIS A 443 -17.84 30.51 5.53
CA HIS A 443 -16.74 31.39 5.16
C HIS A 443 -15.59 30.57 4.55
N VAL A 444 -15.24 29.44 5.17
CA VAL A 444 -14.27 28.47 4.64
C VAL A 444 -14.72 27.92 3.27
N SER A 445 -16.00 27.55 3.14
CA SER A 445 -16.60 27.12 1.87
C SER A 445 -16.50 28.21 0.79
N ALA A 446 -16.83 29.47 1.12
CA ALA A 446 -16.74 30.59 0.20
C ALA A 446 -15.29 30.84 -0.25
N PHE A 447 -14.31 30.78 0.67
CA PHE A 447 -12.89 30.85 0.36
C PHE A 447 -12.46 29.74 -0.61
N CYS A 448 -12.78 28.48 -0.31
CA CYS A 448 -12.43 27.34 -1.17
C CYS A 448 -13.02 27.49 -2.59
N ARG A 449 -14.29 27.88 -2.71
CA ARG A 449 -14.94 28.13 -4.01
C ARG A 449 -14.31 29.30 -4.76
N ALA A 450 -13.99 30.41 -4.08
CA ALA A 450 -13.36 31.59 -4.68
C ALA A 450 -11.90 31.36 -5.10
N VAL A 451 -11.19 30.43 -4.45
CA VAL A 451 -9.88 29.93 -4.86
C VAL A 451 -10.02 29.04 -6.10
N LEU A 452 -10.91 28.03 -6.09
CA LEU A 452 -11.13 27.14 -7.24
C LEU A 452 -11.57 27.91 -8.49
N ALA A 453 -12.47 28.90 -8.34
CA ALA A 453 -12.92 29.78 -9.42
C ALA A 453 -11.81 30.62 -10.06
N ARG A 454 -10.69 30.89 -9.34
CA ARG A 454 -9.51 31.57 -9.89
C ARG A 454 -8.42 30.63 -10.38
N LEU A 455 -8.42 29.37 -9.93
CA LEU A 455 -7.39 28.41 -10.29
C LEU A 455 -7.75 27.58 -11.52
N ILE A 456 -8.97 27.08 -11.59
CA ILE A 456 -9.40 26.14 -12.63
C ILE A 456 -9.90 26.95 -13.84
N PRO A 457 -9.23 26.87 -15.02
CA PRO A 457 -9.72 27.47 -16.24
C PRO A 457 -11.18 27.13 -16.52
N ASN A 458 -11.92 28.12 -17.02
CA ASN A 458 -13.37 28.05 -17.19
C ASN A 458 -13.79 26.89 -18.11
N GLU A 459 -12.95 26.54 -19.07
CA GLU A 459 -13.15 25.50 -20.08
C GLU A 459 -12.99 24.07 -19.51
N PHE A 460 -12.38 23.89 -18.33
CA PHE A 460 -12.36 22.57 -17.67
C PHE A 460 -13.77 22.10 -17.32
N TRP A 461 -14.65 23.04 -16.94
CA TRP A 461 -16.05 22.75 -16.62
C TRP A 461 -16.90 22.42 -17.86
N GLY A 462 -16.37 22.67 -19.06
CA GLY A 462 -17.04 22.44 -20.34
C GLY A 462 -17.37 23.73 -21.09
N SER A 463 -18.26 23.60 -22.07
CA SER A 463 -18.67 24.65 -23.00
C SER A 463 -20.15 25.02 -22.83
N GLY A 464 -20.51 26.28 -23.10
CA GLY A 464 -21.90 26.73 -23.13
C GLY A 464 -22.63 26.69 -21.77
N PRO A 465 -23.96 26.49 -21.71
CA PRO A 465 -24.72 26.55 -20.45
C PRO A 465 -24.33 25.43 -19.47
N ASP A 466 -23.88 24.28 -19.98
CA ASP A 466 -23.46 23.14 -19.17
C ASP A 466 -22.18 23.39 -18.37
N GLN A 467 -21.36 24.35 -18.82
CA GLN A 467 -20.19 24.84 -18.07
C GLN A 467 -20.59 25.37 -16.69
N ALA A 468 -21.64 26.20 -16.62
CA ALA A 468 -22.13 26.76 -15.36
C ALA A 468 -22.73 25.67 -14.46
N HIS A 469 -23.54 24.77 -15.03
CA HIS A 469 -24.10 23.61 -14.33
C HIS A 469 -23.01 22.75 -13.68
N ASN A 470 -21.99 22.34 -14.44
CA ASN A 470 -20.90 21.50 -13.96
C ASN A 470 -20.08 22.18 -12.85
N ARG A 471 -19.73 23.46 -13.03
CA ARG A 471 -19.00 24.25 -12.02
C ARG A 471 -19.80 24.39 -10.73
N ASP A 472 -21.07 24.76 -10.84
CA ASP A 472 -21.92 25.04 -9.68
C ASP A 472 -22.28 23.75 -8.93
N LEU A 473 -22.39 22.61 -9.62
CA LEU A 473 -22.50 21.28 -9.02
C LEU A 473 -21.24 20.92 -8.20
N VAL A 474 -20.04 21.07 -8.78
CA VAL A 474 -18.79 20.82 -8.05
C VAL A 474 -18.64 21.79 -6.87
N PHE A 475 -19.08 23.05 -7.00
CA PHE A 475 -19.07 24.00 -5.89
C PHE A 475 -20.04 23.63 -4.76
N LYS A 476 -21.18 23.00 -5.06
CA LYS A 476 -22.07 22.39 -4.04
C LYS A 476 -21.39 21.22 -3.33
N ARG A 477 -20.70 20.33 -4.06
CA ARG A 477 -19.92 19.23 -3.46
C ARG A 477 -18.78 19.76 -2.57
N VAL A 478 -18.11 20.85 -2.95
CA VAL A 478 -17.11 21.54 -2.11
C VAL A 478 -17.72 22.08 -0.81
N ASP A 479 -18.89 22.72 -0.86
CA ASP A 479 -19.59 23.19 0.35
C ASP A 479 -19.96 22.01 1.27
N HIS A 480 -20.46 20.91 0.69
CA HIS A 480 -20.75 19.68 1.43
C HIS A 480 -19.49 19.08 2.10
N PHE A 481 -18.38 18.93 1.36
CA PHE A 481 -17.11 18.39 1.85
C PHE A 481 -16.53 19.18 3.04
N VAL A 482 -16.71 20.50 3.03
CA VAL A 482 -16.29 21.38 4.13
C VAL A 482 -17.19 21.20 5.36
N ARG A 483 -18.50 20.93 5.18
CA ARG A 483 -19.46 20.67 6.28
C ARG A 483 -19.37 19.28 6.92
N LEU A 484 -18.78 18.29 6.25
CA LEU A 484 -18.65 16.92 6.78
C LEU A 484 -18.04 16.90 8.19
N ARG A 485 -18.59 16.06 9.08
CA ARG A 485 -18.10 15.87 10.44
C ARG A 485 -16.82 15.02 10.45
N ARG A 486 -16.23 14.83 11.64
CA ARG A 486 -15.07 13.93 11.81
C ARG A 486 -15.50 12.50 11.43
N PHE A 487 -14.61 11.80 10.70
CA PHE A 487 -14.83 10.45 10.15
C PHE A 487 -15.83 10.32 8.99
N GLU A 488 -16.58 11.37 8.64
CA GLU A 488 -17.36 11.39 7.39
C GLU A 488 -16.45 11.62 6.16
N SER A 489 -16.80 11.00 5.04
CA SER A 489 -16.03 10.99 3.80
C SER A 489 -16.94 11.07 2.57
N MET A 490 -16.45 11.74 1.53
CA MET A 490 -17.05 11.85 0.19
C MET A 490 -16.29 10.93 -0.77
N SER A 491 -17.00 10.23 -1.66
CA SER A 491 -16.39 9.38 -2.70
C SER A 491 -16.16 10.13 -4.01
N LEU A 492 -15.35 9.55 -4.90
CA LEU A 492 -15.12 10.09 -6.24
C LEU A 492 -16.36 9.97 -7.14
N GLU A 493 -17.15 8.90 -6.98
CA GLU A 493 -18.46 8.77 -7.61
C GLU A 493 -19.39 9.91 -7.19
N GLU A 494 -19.46 10.24 -5.90
CA GLU A 494 -20.33 11.31 -5.40
C GLU A 494 -19.98 12.69 -6.01
N VAL A 495 -18.69 12.97 -6.24
CA VAL A 495 -18.25 14.22 -6.88
C VAL A 495 -18.57 14.26 -8.38
N THR A 496 -18.55 13.11 -9.05
CA THR A 496 -18.73 13.02 -10.51
C THR A 496 -20.17 12.76 -10.95
N ASP A 497 -21.02 12.27 -10.04
CA ASP A 497 -22.47 12.17 -10.21
C ASP A 497 -23.11 13.52 -10.58
N GLY A 498 -23.88 13.51 -11.67
CA GLY A 498 -24.54 14.67 -12.26
C GLY A 498 -23.68 15.56 -13.18
N ILE A 499 -22.38 15.27 -13.35
CA ILE A 499 -21.51 16.04 -14.27
C ILE A 499 -21.80 15.69 -15.73
N LYS A 500 -22.03 16.70 -16.57
CA LYS A 500 -22.25 16.57 -18.02
C LYS A 500 -20.91 16.45 -18.75
N VAL A 501 -20.34 15.25 -18.74
CA VAL A 501 -19.05 14.90 -19.38
C VAL A 501 -19.05 15.12 -20.90
N THR A 502 -20.21 15.07 -21.57
CA THR A 502 -20.34 15.39 -23.00
C THR A 502 -20.00 16.84 -23.35
N ALA A 503 -20.25 17.78 -22.43
CA ALA A 503 -19.99 19.20 -22.64
C ALA A 503 -18.51 19.60 -22.46
N MET A 504 -17.66 18.67 -22.03
CA MET A 504 -16.22 18.88 -21.83
C MET A 504 -15.44 18.49 -23.09
N ASP A 505 -15.37 19.39 -24.07
CA ASP A 505 -14.72 19.16 -25.36
C ASP A 505 -13.24 18.75 -25.27
N TRP A 506 -12.56 19.16 -24.18
CA TRP A 506 -11.16 18.82 -23.92
C TRP A 506 -10.95 17.32 -23.56
N LEU A 507 -12.00 16.62 -23.11
CA LEU A 507 -11.95 15.18 -22.87
C LEU A 507 -12.06 14.36 -24.18
N ALA A 508 -12.60 14.95 -25.25
CA ALA A 508 -12.78 14.28 -26.53
C ALA A 508 -11.46 14.18 -27.32
N PRO A 509 -11.19 13.06 -28.01
CA PRO A 509 -10.11 12.99 -28.99
C PRO A 509 -10.29 14.08 -30.08
N PRO A 510 -9.21 14.68 -30.61
CA PRO A 510 -9.32 15.72 -31.64
C PRO A 510 -10.16 15.35 -32.87
N LYS A 511 -10.20 14.05 -33.23
CA LYS A 511 -10.99 13.51 -34.35
C LYS A 511 -12.48 13.23 -34.05
N LEU A 512 -12.91 13.31 -32.79
CA LEU A 512 -14.26 12.92 -32.34
C LEU A 512 -15.00 14.05 -31.57
N LYS A 513 -14.49 15.29 -31.66
CA LYS A 513 -15.18 16.47 -31.12
C LYS A 513 -16.51 16.68 -31.85
N GLY A 514 -17.55 17.07 -31.12
CA GLY A 514 -18.90 17.27 -31.66
C GLY A 514 -19.63 16.02 -32.17
N MET A 515 -19.01 14.84 -32.19
CA MET A 515 -19.64 13.61 -32.69
C MET A 515 -20.39 12.84 -31.58
N LYS A 516 -21.38 12.03 -31.99
CA LYS A 516 -22.09 11.10 -31.08
C LYS A 516 -21.09 10.21 -30.35
N THR A 517 -21.14 10.22 -29.03
CA THR A 517 -20.15 9.53 -28.17
C THR A 517 -20.55 8.07 -27.97
N SER A 518 -19.66 7.13 -28.28
CA SER A 518 -19.89 5.70 -28.01
C SER A 518 -19.73 5.38 -26.53
N GLN A 519 -20.31 4.28 -26.05
CA GLN A 519 -20.16 3.84 -24.66
C GLN A 519 -18.69 3.61 -24.25
N SER A 520 -17.84 3.14 -25.18
CA SER A 520 -16.40 2.95 -24.93
C SER A 520 -15.62 4.27 -24.90
N ASP A 521 -16.03 5.30 -25.64
CA ASP A 521 -15.43 6.63 -25.52
C ASP A 521 -15.93 7.36 -24.26
N MET A 522 -17.22 7.23 -23.92
CA MET A 522 -17.79 7.80 -22.70
C MET A 522 -17.06 7.30 -21.46
N LYS A 523 -16.88 5.98 -21.31
CA LYS A 523 -16.10 5.39 -20.21
C LYS A 523 -14.68 5.96 -20.15
N LYS A 524 -14.02 6.20 -21.29
CA LYS A 524 -12.70 6.84 -21.34
C LYS A 524 -12.72 8.32 -20.96
N ARG A 525 -13.77 9.08 -21.29
CA ARG A 525 -13.93 10.49 -20.88
C ARG A 525 -14.17 10.62 -19.37
N VAL A 526 -15.11 9.84 -18.82
CA VAL A 526 -15.35 9.75 -17.36
C VAL A 526 -14.06 9.38 -16.65
N SER A 527 -13.40 8.33 -17.12
CA SER A 527 -12.11 7.89 -16.60
C SER A 527 -11.04 9.00 -16.59
N LEU A 528 -10.96 9.85 -17.61
CA LEU A 528 -10.04 10.99 -17.67
C LEU A 528 -10.44 12.20 -16.83
N LEU A 529 -11.71 12.32 -16.43
CA LEU A 529 -12.19 13.31 -15.46
C LEU A 529 -11.91 12.86 -14.03
N CYS A 530 -11.88 11.54 -13.80
CA CYS A 530 -11.67 10.90 -12.50
C CYS A 530 -10.19 10.66 -12.11
N PHE A 531 -9.27 10.73 -13.08
CA PHE A 531 -7.82 10.64 -12.84
C PHE A 531 -7.22 12.02 -12.63
#